data_AF-A0A0P9DI52-F1
#
_entry.id   AF-A0A0P9DI52-F1
#
_cell.length_a   1.000
_cell.length_b   1.000
_cell.length_c   1.000
_cell.angle_alpha   90.00
_cell.angle_beta   90.00
_cell.angle_gamma   90.00
#
_symmetry.space_group_name_H-M   'P 1'
#
loop_
_entity.id
_entity.type
_entity.pdbx_description
1 polymer ?
#
loop_
_entity_poly.entity_id
_entity_poly.type
_entity_poly.pdbx_seq_one_letter_code
_entity_poly.pdbx_strand_id
1 'polypeptide(L)'
;MINAPAQGIAQPQSLSIPTLRPGPRLFWALCALLGVVLAAVLMTLIMSVPAPVPLARSADAMTVRDAVLARLNGAAADPLIELAPGVTARQSNIRGLSLGGRTYYYYVDGQPRFDPLARGVLVQDSVEVVLRDERGPQPLVIYTVITP
;
A
#
# COMPACT_ATOMS: atom_id res chain seq x y z
N MET A 1 -24.61 94.16 -19.11
CA MET A 1 -24.59 92.71 -19.35
C MET A 1 -24.45 92.03 -17.99
N ILE A 2 -25.40 91.17 -17.65
CA ILE A 2 -25.57 90.54 -16.34
C ILE A 2 -24.67 89.30 -16.27
N ASN A 3 -23.81 89.19 -15.25
CA ASN A 3 -23.08 87.97 -14.92
C ASN A 3 -23.93 87.14 -13.96
N ALA A 4 -24.32 85.93 -14.38
CA ALA A 4 -24.83 84.90 -13.49
C ALA A 4 -23.86 83.72 -13.52
N PRO A 5 -23.28 83.28 -12.40
CA PRO A 5 -22.51 82.04 -12.35
C PRO A 5 -23.46 80.84 -12.24
N ALA A 6 -23.47 79.98 -13.25
CA ALA A 6 -24.07 78.66 -13.14
C ALA A 6 -23.15 77.78 -12.28
N GLN A 7 -23.54 77.59 -11.01
CA GLN A 7 -22.99 76.53 -10.16
C GLN A 7 -23.59 75.19 -10.60
N GLY A 8 -22.75 74.16 -10.74
CA GLY A 8 -23.24 72.80 -10.91
C GLY A 8 -22.21 71.84 -11.51
N ILE A 9 -21.09 71.60 -10.82
CA ILE A 9 -20.28 70.40 -11.08
C ILE A 9 -20.64 69.40 -9.99
N ALA A 10 -21.43 68.39 -10.36
CA ALA A 10 -21.68 67.22 -9.52
C ALA A 10 -20.35 66.54 -9.18
N GLN A 11 -20.03 66.43 -7.88
CA GLN A 11 -18.88 65.65 -7.43
C GLN A 11 -19.21 64.15 -7.59
N PRO A 12 -18.42 63.38 -8.36
CA PRO A 12 -18.60 61.94 -8.41
C PRO A 12 -18.25 61.34 -7.04
N GLN A 13 -19.24 60.70 -6.40
CA GLN A 13 -19.02 59.90 -5.19
C GLN A 13 -18.11 58.73 -5.54
N SER A 14 -16.86 58.75 -5.08
CA SER A 14 -15.95 57.62 -5.18
C SER A 14 -16.38 56.55 -4.18
N LEU A 15 -16.99 55.47 -4.68
CA LEU A 15 -17.25 54.27 -3.91
C LEU A 15 -15.91 53.62 -3.54
N SER A 16 -15.52 53.73 -2.27
CA SER A 16 -14.35 53.09 -1.71
C SER A 16 -14.57 51.57 -1.64
N ILE A 17 -14.02 50.83 -2.61
CA ILE A 17 -14.00 49.37 -2.57
C ILE A 17 -13.02 48.94 -1.46
N PRO A 18 -13.47 48.25 -0.39
CA PRO A 18 -12.57 47.83 0.68
C PRO A 18 -11.57 46.80 0.13
N THR A 19 -10.29 47.17 0.10
CA THR A 19 -9.21 46.25 -0.23
C THR A 19 -8.74 45.58 1.07
N LEU A 20 -8.97 44.28 1.19
CA LEU A 20 -8.40 43.46 2.26
C LEU A 20 -6.87 43.47 2.10
N ARG A 21 -6.19 44.21 2.97
CA ARG A 21 -4.72 44.18 3.06
C ARG A 21 -4.35 43.15 4.13
N PRO A 22 -3.89 41.93 3.75
CA PRO A 22 -3.50 40.93 4.73
C PRO A 22 -2.32 41.47 5.55
N GLY A 23 -2.53 41.58 6.87
CA GLY A 23 -1.49 42.05 7.78
C GLY A 23 -0.36 41.01 7.93
N PRO A 24 0.82 41.44 8.43
CA PRO A 24 1.98 40.56 8.59
C PRO A 24 1.70 39.33 9.48
N ARG A 25 0.77 39.45 10.43
CA ARG A 25 0.32 38.31 11.27
C ARG A 25 -0.38 37.22 10.47
N LEU A 26 -1.21 37.61 9.50
CA LEU A 26 -1.92 36.65 8.64
C LEU A 26 -0.94 35.91 7.74
N PHE A 27 0.07 36.61 7.22
CA PHE A 27 1.16 36.02 6.44
C PHE A 27 1.91 34.95 7.24
N TRP A 28 2.35 35.28 8.46
CA TRP A 28 3.03 34.31 9.33
C TRP A 28 2.13 33.13 9.72
N ALA A 29 0.85 33.37 10.00
CA ALA A 29 -0.11 32.30 10.29
C ALA A 29 -0.29 31.34 9.10
N LEU A 30 -0.38 31.87 7.88
CA LEU A 30 -0.46 31.08 6.65
C LEU A 30 0.82 30.27 6.41
N CYS A 31 2.00 30.87 6.64
CA CYS A 31 3.27 30.16 6.53
C CYS A 31 3.38 29.03 7.55
N ALA A 32 3.00 29.26 8.80
CA ALA A 32 3.00 28.23 9.84
C ALA A 32 2.02 27.09 9.50
N LEU A 33 0.81 27.43 9.05
CA LEU A 33 -0.18 26.45 8.60
C LEU A 33 0.35 25.60 7.45
N LEU A 34 0.95 26.23 6.43
CA LEU A 34 1.54 25.52 5.30
C LEU A 34 2.66 24.57 5.75
N GLY A 35 3.50 25.01 6.70
CA GLY A 35 4.55 24.18 7.28
C GLY A 35 4.00 22.94 7.99
N VAL A 36 2.93 23.09 8.77
CA VAL A 36 2.27 21.96 9.45
C VAL A 36 1.66 20.99 8.44
N VAL A 37 0.99 21.49 7.40
CA VAL A 37 0.42 20.64 6.34
C VAL A 37 1.53 19.87 5.60
N LEU A 38 2.63 20.53 5.25
CA LEU A 38 3.76 19.90 4.57
C LEU A 38 4.40 18.82 5.45
N ALA A 39 4.58 19.10 6.74
CA ALA A 39 5.12 18.13 7.70
C ALA A 39 4.21 16.91 7.86
N ALA A 40 2.89 17.13 7.93
CA ALA A 40 1.92 16.04 8.01
C ALA A 40 1.96 15.16 6.74
N VAL A 41 2.00 15.76 5.55
CA VAL A 41 2.14 15.03 4.28
C VAL A 41 3.46 14.27 4.20
N LEU A 42 4.56 14.86 4.64
CA LEU A 42 5.86 14.18 4.64
C LEU A 42 5.84 12.99 5.60
N MET A 43 5.24 13.14 6.77
CA MET A 43 5.15 12.11 7.78
C MET A 43 4.28 10.94 7.31
N THR A 44 3.14 11.20 6.66
CA THR A 44 2.32 10.14 6.06
C THR A 44 3.06 9.43 4.94
N LEU A 45 3.86 10.14 4.14
CA LEU A 45 4.67 9.54 3.09
C LEU A 45 5.73 8.59 3.66
N ILE A 46 6.47 9.02 4.70
CA ILE A 46 7.49 8.21 5.36
C ILE A 46 6.87 6.95 5.98
N MET A 47 5.73 7.08 6.65
CA MET A 47 5.00 5.94 7.23
C MET A 47 4.47 4.97 6.17
N SER A 48 4.35 5.40 4.92
CA SER A 48 3.86 4.58 3.80
C SER A 48 4.99 3.92 3.00
N VAL A 49 6.26 4.14 3.34
CA VAL A 49 7.39 3.52 2.62
C VAL A 49 7.47 2.04 2.99
N PRO A 50 7.35 1.11 2.02
CA PRO A 50 7.56 -0.31 2.26
C PRO A 50 8.99 -0.57 2.75
N ALA A 51 9.17 -1.49 3.70
CA ALA A 51 10.50 -1.84 4.18
C ALA A 51 11.42 -2.26 3.03
N PRO A 52 12.70 -1.81 3.00
CA PRO A 52 13.63 -2.17 1.94
C PRO A 52 13.87 -3.68 1.91
N VAL A 53 13.40 -4.34 0.85
CA VAL A 53 13.60 -5.78 0.63
C VAL A 53 15.02 -5.99 0.08
N PRO A 54 15.86 -6.84 0.71
CA PRO A 54 17.20 -7.14 0.20
C PRO A 54 17.14 -7.71 -1.22
N LEU A 55 17.99 -7.23 -2.14
CA LEU A 55 18.02 -7.68 -3.55
C LEU A 55 18.33 -9.18 -3.70
N ALA A 56 19.10 -9.77 -2.78
CA ALA A 56 19.31 -11.21 -2.75
C ALA A 56 18.02 -11.99 -2.41
N ARG A 57 17.13 -11.39 -1.62
CA ARG A 57 15.84 -11.96 -1.21
C ARG A 57 14.82 -11.92 -2.37
N SER A 58 14.94 -10.95 -3.29
CA SER A 58 14.02 -10.84 -4.44
C SER A 58 14.32 -11.84 -5.57
N ALA A 59 15.59 -12.17 -5.83
CA ALA A 59 15.96 -13.23 -6.77
C ALA A 59 15.50 -14.62 -6.28
N ASP A 60 15.59 -14.86 -4.97
CA ASP A 60 15.06 -16.07 -4.34
C ASP A 60 13.51 -16.09 -4.40
N ALA A 61 12.85 -14.96 -4.14
CA ALA A 61 11.39 -14.83 -4.21
C ALA A 61 10.81 -15.21 -5.59
N MET A 62 11.45 -14.79 -6.69
CA MET A 62 11.02 -15.16 -8.04
C MET A 62 11.23 -16.65 -8.33
N THR A 63 12.31 -17.25 -7.82
CA THR A 63 12.57 -18.68 -7.95
C THR A 63 11.53 -19.51 -7.18
N VAL A 64 11.21 -19.09 -5.96
CA VAL A 64 10.15 -19.69 -5.14
C VAL A 64 8.80 -19.57 -5.84
N ARG A 65 8.49 -18.40 -6.40
CA ARG A 65 7.27 -18.17 -7.17
C ARG A 65 7.13 -19.14 -8.33
N ASP A 66 8.17 -19.27 -9.15
CA ASP A 66 8.12 -20.15 -10.32
C ASP A 66 8.00 -21.62 -9.89
N ALA A 67 8.64 -22.02 -8.78
CA ALA A 67 8.50 -23.35 -8.19
C ALA A 67 7.10 -23.63 -7.63
N VAL A 68 6.42 -22.62 -7.06
CA VAL A 68 5.02 -22.72 -6.61
C VAL A 68 4.10 -22.82 -7.83
N LEU A 69 4.29 -21.96 -8.83
CA LEU A 69 3.49 -21.97 -10.06
C LEU A 69 3.62 -23.30 -10.81
N ALA A 70 4.83 -23.86 -10.90
CA ALA A 70 5.09 -25.16 -11.51
C ALA A 70 4.31 -26.30 -10.81
N ARG A 71 4.06 -26.20 -9.51
CA ARG A 71 3.25 -27.21 -8.79
C ARG A 71 1.76 -26.96 -8.98
N LEU A 72 1.35 -25.69 -8.95
CA LEU A 72 -0.04 -25.31 -9.16
C LEU A 72 -0.55 -25.72 -10.54
N ASN A 73 0.26 -25.51 -11.59
CA ASN A 73 -0.06 -25.88 -12.97
C ASN A 73 0.25 -27.35 -13.31
N GLY A 74 0.83 -28.12 -12.37
CA GLY A 74 1.16 -29.53 -12.56
C GLY A 74 2.42 -29.81 -13.37
N ALA A 75 3.21 -28.79 -13.74
CA ALA A 75 4.50 -28.97 -14.39
C ALA A 75 5.56 -29.62 -13.48
N ALA A 76 5.40 -29.51 -12.17
CA ALA A 76 6.19 -30.19 -11.15
C ALA A 76 5.31 -31.13 -10.32
N ALA A 77 5.86 -32.30 -9.97
CA ALA A 77 5.17 -33.27 -9.13
C ALA A 77 4.90 -32.69 -7.74
N ASP A 78 3.64 -32.69 -7.35
CA ASP A 78 3.17 -32.31 -6.03
C ASP A 78 1.95 -33.16 -5.69
N PRO A 79 2.11 -34.21 -4.86
CA PRO A 79 1.05 -35.18 -4.62
C PRO A 79 -0.14 -34.50 -3.92
N LEU A 80 -1.35 -34.88 -4.34
CA LEU A 80 -2.55 -34.52 -3.61
C LEU A 80 -2.68 -35.43 -2.40
N ILE A 81 -2.95 -34.84 -1.25
CA ILE A 81 -3.24 -35.55 -0.01
C ILE A 81 -4.67 -35.26 0.42
N GLU A 82 -5.35 -36.29 0.90
CA GLU A 82 -6.70 -36.19 1.44
C GLU A 82 -6.63 -35.66 2.87
N LEU A 83 -7.37 -34.58 3.13
CA LEU A 83 -7.46 -33.90 4.42
C LEU A 83 -8.70 -34.33 5.21
N ALA A 84 -9.79 -34.59 4.49
CA ALA A 84 -11.07 -35.07 4.97
C ALA A 84 -11.77 -35.79 3.81
N PRO A 85 -12.82 -36.59 4.05
CA PRO A 85 -13.52 -37.30 2.99
C PRO A 85 -13.92 -36.37 1.84
N GLY A 86 -13.33 -36.59 0.66
CA GLY A 86 -13.60 -35.80 -0.55
C GLY A 86 -12.91 -34.41 -0.59
N VAL A 87 -12.08 -34.06 0.39
CA VAL A 87 -11.30 -32.82 0.42
C VAL A 87 -9.82 -33.16 0.24
N THR A 88 -9.27 -32.80 -0.91
CA THR A 88 -7.85 -32.99 -1.22
C THR A 88 -7.15 -31.66 -1.37
N ALA A 89 -5.90 -31.59 -0.93
CA ALA A 89 -5.04 -30.45 -1.18
C ALA A 89 -3.63 -30.93 -1.54
N ARG A 90 -2.88 -30.07 -2.23
CA ARG A 90 -1.50 -30.36 -2.58
C ARG A 90 -0.64 -30.45 -1.33
N GLN A 91 0.28 -31.41 -1.28
CA GLN A 91 1.17 -31.60 -0.13
C GLN A 91 1.96 -30.33 0.17
N SER A 92 2.46 -29.63 -0.85
CA SER A 92 3.23 -28.38 -0.65
C SER A 92 2.39 -27.23 -0.11
N ASN A 93 1.06 -27.23 -0.31
CA ASN A 93 0.17 -26.21 0.26
C ASN A 93 0.00 -26.38 1.78
N ILE A 94 0.05 -27.62 2.27
CA ILE A 94 -0.13 -27.95 3.69
C ILE A 94 1.19 -27.92 4.46
N ARG A 95 2.22 -28.57 3.90
CA ARG A 95 3.53 -28.77 4.54
C ARG A 95 4.55 -27.68 4.18
N GLY A 96 4.22 -26.82 3.22
CA GLY A 96 5.14 -25.85 2.67
C GLY A 96 6.05 -26.43 1.59
N LEU A 97 6.67 -25.52 0.84
CA LEU A 97 7.67 -25.77 -0.16
C LEU A 97 9.05 -25.51 0.45
N SER A 98 9.89 -26.55 0.53
CA SER A 98 11.28 -26.39 0.95
C SER A 98 12.16 -26.03 -0.25
N LEU A 99 12.81 -24.87 -0.21
CA LEU A 99 13.73 -24.41 -1.24
C LEU A 99 14.88 -23.63 -0.57
N GLY A 100 16.13 -23.88 -1.00
CA GLY A 100 17.29 -23.14 -0.46
C GLY A 100 17.48 -23.25 1.06
N GLY A 101 17.05 -24.35 1.67
CA GLY A 101 17.13 -24.56 3.12
C GLY A 101 16.07 -23.80 3.95
N ARG A 102 15.10 -23.15 3.30
CA ARG A 102 13.98 -22.46 3.96
C ARG A 102 12.66 -23.07 3.52
N THR A 103 11.66 -23.02 4.40
CA THR A 103 10.30 -23.44 4.09
C THR A 103 9.44 -22.22 3.76
N TYR A 104 8.82 -22.29 2.60
CA TYR A 104 7.91 -21.28 2.08
C TYR A 104 6.48 -21.81 2.08
N TYR A 105 5.55 -21.00 2.50
CA TYR A 105 4.13 -21.30 2.46
C TYR A 105 3.45 -20.35 1.48
N TYR A 106 2.34 -20.79 0.91
CA TYR A 106 1.65 -19.99 -0.09
C TYR A 106 0.14 -20.22 -0.05
N TYR A 107 -0.61 -19.23 -0.50
CA TYR A 107 -2.03 -19.34 -0.76
C TYR A 107 -2.43 -18.48 -1.95
N VAL A 108 -3.52 -18.86 -2.61
CA VAL A 108 -4.13 -18.09 -3.70
C VAL A 108 -5.38 -17.43 -3.15
N ASP A 109 -5.46 -16.11 -3.24
CA ASP A 109 -6.61 -15.34 -2.78
C ASP A 109 -7.88 -15.78 -3.53
N GLY A 110 -8.93 -16.12 -2.78
CA GLY A 110 -10.19 -16.63 -3.34
C GLY A 110 -10.27 -18.16 -3.53
N GLN A 111 -9.21 -18.91 -3.21
CA GLN A 111 -9.22 -20.37 -3.17
C GLN A 111 -9.32 -20.91 -1.73
N PRO A 112 -9.74 -22.17 -1.54
CA PRO A 112 -9.62 -22.85 -0.25
C PRO A 112 -8.18 -22.82 0.26
N ARG A 113 -8.02 -22.44 1.52
CA ARG A 113 -6.72 -22.27 2.17
C ARG A 113 -6.44 -23.42 3.11
N PHE A 114 -5.33 -24.12 2.90
CA PHE A 114 -4.87 -25.22 3.76
C PHE A 114 -3.51 -24.92 4.39
N ASP A 115 -3.00 -23.71 4.17
CA ASP A 115 -1.75 -23.23 4.70
C ASP A 115 -1.80 -23.06 6.23
N PRO A 116 -0.66 -23.10 6.94
CA PRO A 116 -0.64 -23.06 8.40
C PRO A 116 -1.29 -21.82 9.03
N LEU A 117 -1.30 -20.66 8.36
CA LEU A 117 -2.03 -19.47 8.85
C LEU A 117 -3.54 -19.72 8.84
N ALA A 118 -4.09 -20.24 7.75
CA ALA A 118 -5.53 -20.53 7.64
C ALA A 118 -5.98 -21.62 8.62
N ARG A 119 -5.08 -22.55 8.97
CA ARG A 119 -5.34 -23.60 9.97
C ARG A 119 -5.13 -23.14 11.41
N GLY A 120 -4.71 -21.90 11.65
CA GLY A 120 -4.41 -21.38 13.00
C GLY A 120 -3.18 -22.01 13.66
N VAL A 121 -2.31 -22.65 12.88
CA VAL A 121 -1.05 -23.23 13.37
C VAL A 121 0.03 -22.15 13.50
N LEU A 122 0.00 -21.14 12.62
CA LEU A 122 0.86 -19.97 12.68
C LEU A 122 0.04 -18.72 13.01
N VAL A 123 0.68 -17.77 13.69
CA VAL A 123 0.14 -16.43 13.97
C VAL A 123 0.65 -15.46 12.91
N GLN A 124 -0.17 -14.47 12.53
CA GLN A 124 0.18 -13.51 11.47
C GLN A 124 1.47 -12.73 11.77
N ASP A 125 1.77 -12.46 13.03
CA ASP A 125 2.99 -11.75 13.44
C ASP A 125 4.26 -12.62 13.38
N SER A 126 4.11 -13.93 13.18
CA SER A 126 5.23 -14.88 13.07
C SER A 126 5.68 -15.14 11.64
N VAL A 127 5.10 -14.42 10.66
CA VAL A 127 5.38 -14.64 9.23
C VAL A 127 5.89 -13.39 8.54
N GLU A 128 6.77 -13.60 7.58
CA GLU A 128 7.23 -12.57 6.65
C GLU A 128 6.67 -12.87 5.27
N VAL A 129 5.92 -11.92 4.69
CA VAL A 129 5.45 -12.02 3.30
C VAL A 129 6.65 -11.79 2.37
N VAL A 130 7.01 -12.83 1.62
CA VAL A 130 8.15 -12.83 0.70
C VAL A 130 7.73 -12.27 -0.65
N LEU A 131 6.52 -12.60 -1.11
CA LEU A 131 5.98 -12.14 -2.37
C LEU A 131 4.47 -12.06 -2.32
N ARG A 132 3.92 -10.99 -2.88
CA ARG A 132 2.53 -10.92 -3.33
C ARG A 132 2.53 -10.66 -4.83
N ASP A 133 2.04 -11.62 -5.60
CA ASP A 133 1.96 -11.52 -7.05
C ASP A 133 0.51 -11.34 -7.51
N GLU A 134 0.22 -10.17 -8.07
CA GLU A 134 -1.11 -9.78 -8.56
C GLU A 134 -1.24 -9.92 -10.08
N ARG A 135 -0.22 -10.46 -10.77
CA ARG A 135 -0.20 -10.61 -12.24
C ARG A 135 -1.12 -11.72 -12.75
N GLY A 136 -1.54 -12.64 -11.86
CA GLY A 136 -2.42 -13.76 -12.19
C GLY A 136 -3.91 -13.39 -12.12
N PRO A 137 -4.81 -14.30 -12.54
CA PRO A 137 -6.26 -14.11 -12.39
C PRO A 137 -6.71 -14.02 -10.93
N GLN A 138 -5.91 -14.56 -10.01
CA GLN A 138 -6.08 -14.48 -8.57
C GLN A 138 -4.71 -14.15 -7.94
N PRO A 139 -4.66 -13.26 -6.94
CA PRO A 139 -3.40 -12.94 -6.26
C PRO A 139 -2.78 -14.18 -5.60
N LEU A 140 -1.49 -14.39 -5.84
CA LEU A 140 -0.68 -15.42 -5.17
C LEU A 140 0.14 -14.76 -4.06
N VAL A 141 0.00 -15.25 -2.84
CA VAL A 141 0.79 -14.78 -1.69
C VAL A 141 1.73 -15.90 -1.26
N ILE A 142 3.00 -15.56 -1.05
CA ILE A 142 4.06 -16.45 -0.57
C ILE A 142 4.67 -15.81 0.67
N TYR A 143 4.80 -16.58 1.73
CA TYR A 143 5.37 -16.14 3.00
C TYR A 143 6.31 -17.22 3.58
N THR A 144 7.12 -16.82 4.54
CA THR A 144 7.96 -17.72 5.33
C THR A 144 7.81 -17.42 6.82
N VAL A 145 8.26 -18.33 7.66
CA VAL A 145 8.23 -18.15 9.12
C VAL A 145 9.46 -17.35 9.52
N ILE A 146 9.25 -16.34 10.38
CA ILE A 146 10.34 -15.60 10.99
C ILE A 146 10.91 -16.49 12.09
N THR A 147 12.03 -17.15 11.81
CA THR A 147 12.78 -17.86 12.86
C THR A 147 13.38 -16.80 13.80
N PRO A 148 13.20 -16.92 15.14
CA PRO A 148 13.87 -16.04 16.10
C PRO A 148 15.39 -16.17 16.06
#